data_AF-A0A8D8IWW6-F1
#
_entry.id   AF-A0A8D8IWW6-F1
#
_cell.length_a   1.000
_cell.length_b   1.000
_cell.length_c   1.000
_cell.angle_alpha   90.00
_cell.angle_beta   90.00
_cell.angle_gamma   90.00
#
_symmetry.space_group_name_H-M   'P 1'
#
loop_
_entity.id
_entity.type
_entity.pdbx_description
1 polymer ?
#
loop_
_entity_poly.entity_id
_entity_poly.type
_entity_poly.pdbx_seq_one_letter_code
_entity_poly.pdbx_strand_id
1 'polypeptide(L)'
;MGNLKVTKIQEIAGRMVLNNAIKRDEAGILEYLNDHVSRFLLPCNQFTVELKLQAIRKIQGEACLEHLVEKERFCREILTILEQLKYGECFVKGVLAYELFKVRMTIAQRRDEQGCFPDEPALDNLRTAWTILQHSGNRPRDLDQLAQCYGCNV
;
A
#
# COMPACT_ATOMS: atom_id res chain seq x y z
N MET A 1 22.39 17.47 -22.96
CA MET A 1 21.14 17.16 -23.71
C MET A 1 20.82 15.66 -23.85
N GLY A 2 21.47 14.73 -23.10
CA GLY A 2 21.19 13.29 -23.19
C GLY A 2 20.02 12.76 -22.33
N ASN A 3 19.66 13.47 -21.24
CA ASN A 3 18.70 12.95 -20.26
C ASN A 3 17.23 12.98 -20.72
N LEU A 4 16.83 13.95 -21.56
CA LEU A 4 15.42 14.12 -21.96
C LEU A 4 14.86 12.93 -22.76
N LYS A 5 15.71 12.26 -23.56
CA LYS A 5 15.32 11.08 -24.33
C LYS A 5 15.19 9.85 -23.44
N VAL A 6 16.08 9.70 -22.46
CA VAL A 6 16.06 8.59 -21.49
C VAL A 6 14.83 8.68 -20.59
N THR A 7 14.50 9.87 -20.08
CA THR A 7 13.29 10.06 -19.24
C THR A 7 12.01 9.74 -20.01
N LYS A 8 11.89 10.16 -21.28
CA LYS A 8 10.72 9.81 -22.11
C LYS A 8 10.59 8.32 -22.39
N ILE A 9 11.72 7.63 -22.62
CA ILE A 9 11.71 6.17 -22.83
C ILE A 9 11.30 5.45 -21.55
N GLN A 10 11.80 5.89 -20.39
CA GLN A 10 11.39 5.37 -19.09
C GLN A 10 9.89 5.58 -18.85
N GLU A 11 9.36 6.77 -19.14
CA GLU A 11 7.94 7.07 -18.96
C GLU A 11 7.04 6.20 -19.86
N ILE A 12 7.43 5.99 -21.12
CA ILE A 12 6.70 5.13 -22.05
C ILE A 12 6.75 3.66 -21.60
N ALA A 13 7.93 3.15 -21.25
CA ALA A 13 8.10 1.79 -20.75
C ALA A 13 7.28 1.57 -19.47
N GLY A 14 7.30 2.55 -18.57
CA GLY A 14 6.48 2.61 -17.38
C GLY A 14 5.00 2.47 -17.65
N ARG A 15 4.46 3.32 -18.52
CA ARG A 15 3.03 3.27 -18.91
C ARG A 15 2.65 1.93 -19.54
N MET A 16 3.52 1.35 -20.36
CA MET A 16 3.26 0.03 -20.96
C MET A 16 3.21 -1.09 -19.91
N VAL A 17 4.16 -1.08 -18.97
CA VAL A 17 4.20 -2.04 -17.86
C VAL A 17 2.98 -1.88 -16.96
N LEU A 18 2.61 -0.65 -16.60
CA LEU A 18 1.43 -0.35 -15.79
C LEU A 18 0.13 -0.76 -16.49
N ASN A 19 -0.01 -0.46 -17.78
CA ASN A 19 -1.18 -0.87 -18.56
C ASN A 19 -1.31 -2.39 -18.64
N ASN A 20 -0.20 -3.12 -18.65
CA ASN A 20 -0.21 -4.58 -18.59
C ASN A 20 -0.51 -5.09 -17.17
N ALA A 21 0.05 -4.47 -16.14
CA ALA A 21 -0.20 -4.84 -14.75
C ALA A 21 -1.67 -4.60 -14.33
N ILE A 22 -2.31 -3.53 -14.80
CA ILE A 22 -3.74 -3.26 -14.54
C ILE A 22 -4.63 -4.43 -15.03
N LYS A 23 -4.23 -5.10 -16.11
CA LYS A 23 -4.96 -6.24 -16.68
C LYS A 23 -4.69 -7.56 -15.95
N ARG A 24 -3.62 -7.65 -15.16
CA ARG A 24 -3.27 -8.85 -14.40
C ARG A 24 -4.06 -8.91 -13.09
N ASP A 25 -4.25 -10.12 -12.58
CA ASP A 25 -4.69 -10.36 -11.21
C ASP A 25 -3.56 -10.07 -10.21
N GLU A 26 -3.83 -10.17 -8.92
CA GLU A 26 -2.84 -9.92 -7.88
C GLU A 26 -1.62 -10.84 -7.99
N ALA A 27 -1.83 -12.11 -8.31
CA ALA A 27 -0.76 -13.09 -8.47
C ALA A 27 0.20 -12.68 -9.61
N GLY A 28 -0.35 -12.31 -10.77
CA GLY A 28 0.44 -11.89 -11.92
C GLY A 28 1.19 -10.57 -11.73
N ILE A 29 0.73 -9.69 -10.82
CA ILE A 29 1.48 -8.49 -10.43
C ILE A 29 2.62 -8.84 -9.47
N LEU A 30 2.38 -9.73 -8.50
CA LEU A 30 3.40 -10.16 -7.54
C LEU A 30 4.54 -10.90 -8.21
N GLU A 31 4.23 -11.85 -9.11
CA GLU A 31 5.23 -12.51 -9.96
C GLU A 31 6.08 -11.47 -10.70
N TYR A 32 5.43 -10.49 -11.34
CA TYR A 32 6.14 -9.46 -12.10
C TYR A 32 7.02 -8.57 -11.21
N LEU A 33 6.55 -8.18 -10.03
CA LEU A 33 7.32 -7.40 -9.08
C LEU A 33 8.54 -8.16 -8.56
N ASN A 34 8.37 -9.43 -8.19
CA ASN A 34 9.39 -10.25 -7.57
C ASN A 34 10.43 -10.78 -8.57
N ASP A 35 10.02 -11.14 -9.79
CA ASP A 35 10.91 -11.76 -10.77
C ASP A 35 11.51 -10.78 -11.78
N HIS A 36 10.79 -9.71 -12.10
CA HIS A 36 11.18 -8.82 -13.20
C HIS A 36 11.50 -7.40 -12.77
N VAL A 37 10.87 -6.84 -11.74
CA VAL A 37 11.10 -5.44 -11.38
C VAL A 37 12.21 -5.32 -10.34
N SER A 38 12.15 -6.12 -9.27
CA SER A 38 13.10 -6.10 -8.16
C SER A 38 14.56 -6.29 -8.58
N ARG A 39 14.80 -7.00 -9.69
CA ARG A 39 16.14 -7.31 -10.20
C ARG A 39 16.82 -6.15 -10.92
N PHE A 40 16.05 -5.18 -11.44
CA PHE A 40 16.58 -4.13 -12.31
C PHE A 40 16.26 -2.71 -11.81
N LEU A 41 15.18 -2.54 -11.04
CA LEU A 41 14.74 -1.24 -10.56
C LEU A 41 14.85 -1.15 -9.04
N LEU A 42 15.28 0.03 -8.56
CA LEU A 42 15.33 0.30 -7.13
C LEU A 42 13.91 0.24 -6.51
N PRO A 43 13.79 -0.13 -5.21
CA PRO A 43 12.50 -0.21 -4.53
C PRO A 43 11.70 1.10 -4.52
N CYS A 44 12.40 2.24 -4.53
CA CYS A 44 11.86 3.59 -4.56
C CYS A 44 11.66 4.16 -5.98
N ASN A 45 11.99 3.39 -7.03
CA ASN A 45 11.71 3.80 -8.40
C ASN A 45 10.20 4.01 -8.59
N GLN A 46 9.81 5.07 -9.29
CA GLN A 46 8.41 5.44 -9.50
C GLN A 46 7.58 4.27 -10.05
N PHE A 47 8.09 3.49 -11.01
CA PHE A 47 7.36 2.36 -11.57
C PHE A 47 7.17 1.23 -10.56
N THR A 48 8.20 0.97 -9.76
CA THR A 48 8.12 -0.01 -8.67
C THR A 48 7.05 0.40 -7.66
N VAL A 49 7.00 1.68 -7.28
CA VAL A 49 5.99 2.22 -6.35
C VAL A 49 4.58 2.12 -6.95
N GLU A 50 4.40 2.52 -8.21
CA GLU A 50 3.09 2.46 -8.86
C GLU A 50 2.58 1.02 -9.01
N LEU A 51 3.45 0.06 -9.34
CA LEU A 51 3.08 -1.36 -9.38
C LEU A 51 2.70 -1.91 -8.00
N LYS A 52 3.43 -1.53 -6.94
CA LYS A 52 3.08 -1.87 -5.56
C LYS A 52 1.72 -1.29 -5.17
N LEU A 53 1.41 -0.05 -5.56
CA LEU A 53 0.08 0.54 -5.34
C LEU A 53 -1.03 -0.23 -6.07
N GLN A 54 -0.78 -0.71 -7.29
CA GLN A 54 -1.73 -1.58 -7.99
C GLN A 54 -1.90 -2.93 -7.29
N ALA A 55 -0.83 -3.54 -6.78
CA ALA A 55 -0.88 -4.76 -6.00
C ALA A 55 -1.72 -4.57 -4.72
N ILE A 56 -1.44 -3.52 -3.94
CA ILE A 56 -2.20 -3.17 -2.72
C ILE A 56 -3.70 -3.05 -3.01
N ARG A 57 -4.05 -2.39 -4.13
CA ARG A 57 -5.44 -2.21 -4.56
C ARG A 57 -6.13 -3.51 -4.95
N LYS A 58 -5.40 -4.46 -5.56
CA LYS A 58 -5.98 -5.71 -6.06
C LYS A 58 -6.02 -6.82 -5.01
N ILE A 59 -5.03 -6.90 -4.12
CA ILE A 59 -4.98 -7.89 -3.05
C ILE A 59 -6.10 -7.59 -2.04
N GLN A 60 -7.15 -8.41 -2.07
CA GLN A 60 -8.29 -8.33 -1.17
C GLN A 60 -8.11 -9.19 0.09
N GLY A 61 -9.04 -9.08 1.04
CA GLY A 61 -8.99 -9.79 2.33
C GLY A 61 -9.08 -11.31 2.23
N GLU A 62 -9.58 -11.83 1.11
CA GLU A 62 -9.72 -13.25 0.77
C GLU A 62 -8.47 -13.86 0.10
N ALA A 63 -7.52 -13.05 -0.37
CA ALA A 63 -6.28 -13.53 -1.00
C ALA A 63 -5.47 -14.47 -0.10
N CYS A 64 -4.57 -15.30 -0.64
CA CYS A 64 -3.76 -16.21 0.20
C CYS A 64 -2.87 -15.43 1.20
N LEU A 65 -2.42 -16.12 2.25
CA LEU A 65 -1.64 -15.47 3.32
C LEU A 65 -0.34 -14.86 2.78
N GLU A 66 0.32 -15.48 1.80
CA GLU A 66 1.53 -14.89 1.20
C GLU A 66 1.23 -13.54 0.53
N HIS A 67 0.12 -13.44 -0.22
CA HIS A 67 -0.27 -12.19 -0.87
C HIS A 67 -0.60 -11.09 0.15
N LEU A 68 -1.22 -11.44 1.28
CA LEU A 68 -1.50 -10.49 2.35
C LEU A 68 -0.20 -9.97 3.00
N VAL A 69 0.78 -10.84 3.24
CA VAL A 69 2.10 -10.45 3.75
C VAL A 69 2.82 -9.53 2.76
N GLU A 70 2.69 -9.77 1.46
CA GLU A 70 3.22 -8.89 0.42
C GLU A 70 2.53 -7.51 0.41
N LYS A 71 1.20 -7.48 0.54
CA LYS A 71 0.45 -6.22 0.67
C LYS A 71 0.90 -5.43 1.90
N GLU A 72 1.10 -6.08 3.04
CA GLU A 72 1.63 -5.46 4.25
C GLU A 72 3.02 -4.83 4.00
N ARG A 73 3.93 -5.61 3.39
CA ARG A 73 5.28 -5.16 3.03
C ARG A 73 5.23 -3.91 2.15
N PHE A 74 4.43 -3.93 1.09
CA PHE A 74 4.32 -2.80 0.17
C PHE A 74 3.76 -1.54 0.83
N CYS A 75 2.78 -1.66 1.72
CA CYS A 75 2.27 -0.51 2.46
C CYS A 75 3.38 0.14 3.30
N ARG A 76 4.14 -0.67 4.05
CA ARG A 76 5.26 -0.19 4.89
C ARG A 76 6.36 0.47 4.06
N GLU A 77 6.74 -0.12 2.94
CA GLU A 77 7.79 0.42 2.06
C GLU A 77 7.40 1.79 1.49
N ILE A 78 6.16 1.93 1.01
CA ILE A 78 5.70 3.22 0.44
C ILE A 78 5.56 4.28 1.53
N LEU A 79 5.03 3.93 2.70
CA LEU A 79 4.99 4.86 3.85
C LEU A 79 6.41 5.31 4.24
N THR A 80 7.38 4.40 4.24
CA THR A 80 8.80 4.73 4.49
C THR A 80 9.36 5.69 3.44
N ILE A 81 9.03 5.50 2.16
CA ILE A 81 9.42 6.43 1.08
C ILE A 81 8.82 7.81 1.32
N LEU A 82 7.53 7.90 1.65
CA LEU A 82 6.87 9.19 1.93
C LEU A 82 7.50 9.93 3.11
N GLU A 83 7.89 9.19 4.16
CA GLU A 83 8.58 9.75 5.33
C GLU A 83 9.98 10.26 4.97
N GLN A 84 10.77 9.49 4.22
CA GLN A 84 12.10 9.89 3.75
C GLN A 84 12.05 11.13 2.85
N LEU A 85 10.99 11.26 2.04
CA LEU A 85 10.74 12.43 1.20
C LEU A 85 10.18 13.62 1.97
N LYS A 86 9.87 13.47 3.27
CA LYS A 86 9.22 14.48 4.12
C LYS A 86 7.95 15.04 3.46
N TYR A 87 7.16 14.15 2.85
CA TYR A 87 6.00 14.54 2.03
C TYR A 87 4.84 15.13 2.86
N GLY A 88 4.91 15.04 4.20
CA GLY A 88 3.89 15.52 5.11
C GLY A 88 2.63 14.65 5.11
N GLU A 89 1.51 15.23 5.54
CA GLU A 89 0.21 14.58 5.52
C GLU A 89 -0.41 14.68 4.13
N CYS A 90 -0.77 13.54 3.54
CA CYS A 90 -1.41 13.49 2.23
C CYS A 90 -2.42 12.34 2.17
N PHE A 91 -3.38 12.45 1.24
CA PHE A 91 -4.42 11.44 1.08
C PHE A 91 -3.87 10.02 0.89
N VAL A 92 -2.80 9.87 0.09
CA VAL A 92 -2.15 8.57 -0.14
C VAL A 92 -1.57 7.99 1.17
N LYS A 93 -0.96 8.81 2.03
CA LYS A 93 -0.47 8.40 3.36
C LYS A 93 -1.63 7.88 4.22
N GLY A 94 -2.75 8.60 4.24
CA GLY A 94 -3.95 8.18 4.97
C GLY A 94 -4.50 6.83 4.47
N VAL A 95 -4.61 6.65 3.15
CA VAL A 95 -5.09 5.39 2.56
C VAL A 95 -4.13 4.24 2.86
N LEU A 96 -2.83 4.45 2.74
CA LEU A 96 -1.83 3.42 3.03
C LEU A 96 -1.80 3.03 4.51
N ALA A 97 -1.98 3.99 5.42
CA ALA A 97 -2.08 3.71 6.85
C ALA A 97 -3.34 2.88 7.15
N TYR A 98 -4.48 3.21 6.53
CA TYR A 98 -5.71 2.42 6.63
C TYR A 98 -5.52 1.00 6.09
N GLU A 99 -4.97 0.84 4.88
CA GLU A 99 -4.72 -0.47 4.28
C GLU A 99 -3.75 -1.31 5.11
N LEU A 100 -2.72 -0.68 5.70
CA LEU A 100 -1.78 -1.35 6.60
C LEU A 100 -2.45 -1.85 7.87
N PHE A 101 -3.36 -1.07 8.47
CA PHE A 101 -4.15 -1.54 9.60
C PHE A 101 -5.02 -2.74 9.22
N LYS A 102 -5.77 -2.63 8.12
CA LYS A 102 -6.68 -3.70 7.64
C LYS A 102 -5.94 -4.99 7.32
N VAL A 103 -4.83 -4.92 6.59
CA VAL A 103 -4.09 -6.13 6.20
C VAL A 103 -3.49 -6.83 7.40
N ARG A 104 -2.96 -6.08 8.39
CA ARG A 104 -2.45 -6.66 9.64
C ARG A 104 -3.56 -7.31 10.46
N MET A 105 -4.73 -6.68 10.53
CA MET A 105 -5.92 -7.27 11.17
C MET A 105 -6.29 -8.60 10.52
N THR A 106 -6.36 -8.65 9.18
CA THR A 106 -6.68 -9.88 8.43
C THR A 106 -5.62 -10.96 8.62
N ILE A 107 -4.32 -10.61 8.63
CA ILE A 107 -3.23 -11.56 8.88
C ILE A 107 -3.35 -12.14 10.30
N ALA A 108 -3.55 -11.30 11.31
CA ALA A 108 -3.70 -11.75 12.70
C ALA A 108 -4.89 -12.69 12.87
N GLN A 109 -6.04 -12.36 12.26
CA GLN A 109 -7.22 -13.24 12.26
C GLN A 109 -6.93 -14.61 11.63
N ARG A 110 -6.20 -14.66 10.51
CA ARG A 110 -5.85 -15.91 9.82
C ARG A 110 -4.81 -16.74 10.53
N ARG A 111 -3.94 -16.11 11.33
CA ARG A 111 -2.93 -16.79 12.15
C ARG A 111 -3.44 -17.16 13.55
N ASP A 112 -4.70 -16.86 13.84
CA ASP A 112 -5.32 -17.02 15.16
C ASP A 112 -4.59 -16.26 16.28
N GLU A 113 -4.00 -15.11 15.94
CA GLU A 113 -3.28 -14.22 16.85
C GLU A 113 -4.26 -13.22 17.52
N GLN A 114 -5.46 -13.67 17.88
CA GLN A 114 -6.58 -12.81 18.31
C GLN A 114 -6.31 -12.01 19.60
N GLY A 115 -5.33 -12.43 20.41
CA GLY A 115 -4.92 -11.72 21.64
C GLY A 115 -3.80 -10.69 21.44
N CYS A 116 -3.17 -10.65 20.26
CA CYS A 116 -1.99 -9.81 19.99
C CYS A 116 -2.29 -8.61 19.09
N PHE A 117 -3.52 -8.49 18.57
CA PHE A 117 -3.93 -7.41 17.67
C PHE A 117 -5.24 -6.74 18.14
N PRO A 118 -5.36 -5.39 18.04
CA PRO A 118 -4.35 -4.46 17.53
C PRO A 118 -3.25 -4.17 18.54
N ASP A 119 -2.01 -4.09 18.05
CA ASP A 119 -0.88 -3.53 18.80
C ASP A 119 -0.79 -2.01 18.62
N GLU A 120 0.04 -1.34 19.43
CA GLU A 120 0.18 0.13 19.36
C GLU A 120 0.57 0.63 17.95
N PRO A 121 1.52 -0.01 17.23
CA PRO A 121 1.79 0.38 15.84
C PRO A 121 0.59 0.23 14.89
N ALA A 122 -0.31 -0.74 15.11
CA ALA A 122 -1.54 -0.83 14.32
C ALA A 122 -2.48 0.34 14.65
N LEU A 123 -2.66 0.65 15.93
CA LEU A 123 -3.47 1.79 16.36
C LEU A 123 -2.94 3.12 15.83
N ASP A 124 -1.62 3.32 15.78
CA ASP A 124 -0.99 4.49 15.15
C ASP A 124 -1.35 4.65 13.67
N ASN A 125 -1.40 3.53 12.94
CA ASN A 125 -1.82 3.54 11.54
C ASN A 125 -3.31 3.92 11.40
N LEU A 126 -4.17 3.41 12.27
CA LEU A 126 -5.58 3.77 12.28
C LEU A 126 -5.80 5.24 12.65
N ARG A 127 -5.08 5.76 13.65
CA ARG A 127 -5.09 7.19 14.02
C ARG A 127 -4.63 8.06 12.86
N THR A 128 -3.51 7.70 12.22
CA THR A 128 -3.01 8.41 11.04
C THR A 128 -4.04 8.44 9.91
N ALA A 129 -4.67 7.30 9.63
CA ALA A 129 -5.73 7.22 8.64
C ALA A 129 -6.93 8.11 8.98
N TRP A 130 -7.38 8.07 10.23
CA TRP A 130 -8.49 8.89 10.72
C TRP A 130 -8.19 10.38 10.58
N THR A 131 -7.08 10.85 11.15
CA THR A 131 -6.66 12.26 11.10
C THR A 131 -6.65 12.82 9.68
N ILE A 132 -6.12 12.05 8.72
CA ILE A 132 -5.98 12.47 7.32
C ILE A 132 -7.30 12.36 6.54
N LEU A 133 -8.07 11.29 6.75
CA LEU A 133 -9.19 10.93 5.87
C LEU A 133 -10.57 11.30 6.42
N GLN A 134 -10.70 11.66 7.70
CA GLN A 134 -12.01 11.85 8.35
C GLN A 134 -12.96 12.79 7.59
N HIS A 135 -12.44 13.86 6.98
CA HIS A 135 -13.24 14.83 6.22
C HIS A 135 -13.26 14.58 4.70
N SER A 136 -12.62 13.50 4.24
CA SER A 136 -12.57 13.17 2.81
C SER A 136 -13.86 12.49 2.35
N GLY A 137 -14.44 12.97 1.25
CA GLY A 137 -15.55 12.29 0.55
C GLY A 137 -15.16 10.94 -0.05
N ASN A 138 -13.86 10.66 -0.17
CA ASN A 138 -13.31 9.39 -0.69
C ASN A 138 -12.77 8.48 0.43
N ARG A 139 -13.13 8.73 1.69
CA ARG A 139 -12.68 7.89 2.82
C ARG A 139 -13.25 6.46 2.71
N PRO A 140 -12.52 5.43 3.18
CA PRO A 140 -13.05 4.08 3.30
C PRO A 140 -14.33 4.06 4.14
N ARG A 141 -15.32 3.27 3.72
CA ARG A 141 -16.67 3.31 4.29
C ARG A 141 -16.73 2.85 5.75
N ASP A 142 -15.87 1.91 6.12
CA ASP A 142 -15.75 1.32 7.45
C ASP A 142 -14.73 2.04 8.35
N LEU A 143 -14.03 3.07 7.86
CA LEU A 143 -13.00 3.77 8.63
C LEU A 143 -13.56 4.40 9.93
N ASP A 144 -14.73 5.03 9.86
CA ASP A 144 -15.37 5.64 11.04
C ASP A 144 -15.74 4.59 12.09
N GLN A 145 -16.32 3.46 11.65
CA GLN A 145 -16.63 2.35 12.55
C GLN A 145 -15.37 1.79 13.21
N LEU A 146 -14.30 1.59 12.46
CA LEU A 146 -13.03 1.11 13.02
C LEU A 146 -12.44 2.11 14.01
N ALA A 147 -12.45 3.40 13.67
CA ALA A 147 -11.92 4.45 14.53
C ALA A 147 -12.73 4.58 15.84
N GLN A 148 -14.05 4.37 15.81
CA GLN A 148 -14.90 4.26 17.00
C GLN A 148 -14.58 3.01 17.82
N CYS A 149 -14.50 1.84 17.18
CA CYS A 149 -14.23 0.57 17.87
C CYS A 149 -12.89 0.56 18.62
N TYR A 150 -11.88 1.25 18.09
CA TYR A 150 -10.53 1.27 18.64
C TYR A 150 -10.15 2.62 19.27
N GLY A 151 -11.11 3.49 19.57
CA GLY A 151 -10.88 4.71 20.35
C GLY A 151 -9.99 5.77 19.68
N CYS A 152 -9.97 5.82 18.34
CA CYS A 152 -9.19 6.80 17.57
C CYS A 152 -9.95 8.12 17.32
N ASN A 153 -11.25 8.17 17.66
CA ASN A 153 -12.08 9.38 17.62
C ASN A 153 -11.96 10.13 18.96
N VAL A 154 -10.86 10.85 19.17
CA VAL A 154 -10.73 11.81 20.30
C VAL A 154 -10.45 13.20 19.74
#